data_AF-A0A1Z5IUK2-F1
#
_entry.id   AF-A0A1Z5IUK2-F1
#
_cell.length_a   1.000
_cell.length_b   1.000
_cell.length_c   1.000
_cell.angle_alpha   90.00
_cell.angle_beta   90.00
_cell.angle_gamma   90.00
#
_symmetry.space_group_name_H-M   'P 1'
#
loop_
_entity.id
_entity.type
_entity.pdbx_description
1 polymer ?
#
loop_
_entity_poly.entity_id
_entity_poly.type
_entity_poly.pdbx_seq_one_letter_code
_entity_poly.pdbx_strand_id
1 'polypeptide(L)'
;MEVLPDHIQMVISFLPELAPSSIVKAFKGGSAKQWFIQFPETKQLLWNGYLWSPIFFMSTLSHVSKEVVSQYIASQLDQYNGTVQGADSSRH
;
A
#
# COMPACT_ATOMS: atom_id res chain seq x y z
N MET A 1 -3.93 -10.67 4.27
CA MET A 1 -2.45 -10.66 4.29
C MET A 1 -2.00 -11.89 5.02
N GLU A 2 -1.06 -12.63 4.44
CA GLU A 2 -0.48 -13.84 5.00
C GLU A 2 1.01 -13.59 5.25
N VAL A 3 1.48 -13.93 6.45
CA VAL A 3 2.87 -13.77 6.87
C VAL A 3 3.51 -15.14 6.92
N LEU A 4 4.53 -15.35 6.10
CA LEU A 4 5.34 -16.56 6.05
C LEU A 4 6.71 -16.26 6.67
N PRO A 5 7.49 -17.29 7.06
CA PRO A 5 8.77 -17.08 7.74
C PRO A 5 9.78 -16.22 6.96
N ASP A 6 9.72 -16.24 5.63
CA ASP A 6 10.68 -15.59 4.73
C ASP A 6 10.06 -14.53 3.81
N HIS A 7 8.73 -14.47 3.69
CA HIS A 7 8.03 -13.50 2.84
C HIS A 7 6.62 -13.16 3.33
N ILE A 8 6.03 -12.12 2.75
CA ILE A 8 4.64 -11.72 3.02
C ILE A 8 3.87 -11.75 1.71
N GLN A 9 2.66 -12.31 1.75
CA GLN A 9 1.71 -12.27 0.65
C GLN A 9 0.56 -11.32 1.00
N MET A 10 0.27 -10.40 0.08
CA MET A 10 -0.77 -9.40 0.27
C MET A 10 -1.65 -9.32 -0.98
N VAL A 11 -2.96 -9.28 -0.75
CA VAL A 11 -3.96 -8.88 -1.74
C VAL A 11 -4.44 -7.50 -1.32
N ILE A 12 -4.28 -6.51 -2.20
CA ILE A 12 -4.57 -5.11 -1.91
C ILE A 12 -5.35 -4.48 -3.07
N SER A 13 -6.20 -3.52 -2.73
CA SER A 13 -6.88 -2.64 -3.69
C SER A 13 -6.43 -1.21 -3.45
N PHE A 14 -6.18 -0.46 -4.51
CA PHE A 14 -5.66 0.91 -4.43
C PHE A 14 -6.16 1.76 -5.61
N LEU A 15 -6.01 3.09 -5.49
CA LEU A 15 -6.41 4.05 -6.52
C LEU A 15 -5.56 3.87 -7.79
N PRO A 16 -6.10 4.08 -9.01
CA PRO A 16 -5.37 3.82 -10.24
C PRO A 16 -4.18 4.78 -10.41
N GLU A 17 -4.28 5.96 -9.80
CA GLU A 17 -3.27 7.01 -9.80
C GLU A 17 -2.02 6.65 -8.98
N LEU A 18 -2.16 5.70 -8.04
CA LEU A 18 -1.05 5.26 -7.22
C LEU A 18 -0.22 4.23 -7.98
N ALA A 19 1.02 4.61 -8.29
CA ALA A 19 1.99 3.68 -8.84
C ALA A 19 2.19 2.49 -7.87
N PRO A 20 2.03 1.23 -8.32
CA PRO A 20 2.11 0.08 -7.41
C PRO A 20 3.46 -0.06 -6.72
N SER A 21 4.55 0.33 -7.40
CA SER A 21 5.89 0.39 -6.82
C SER A 21 5.99 1.35 -5.64
N SER A 22 5.27 2.48 -5.69
CA SER A 22 5.22 3.45 -4.58
C SER A 22 4.55 2.86 -3.35
N ILE A 23 3.47 2.09 -3.54
CA ILE A 23 2.75 1.42 -2.45
C ILE A 23 3.68 0.40 -1.76
N VAL A 24 4.37 -0.43 -2.54
CA VAL A 24 5.30 -1.42 -2.00
C VAL A 24 6.48 -0.75 -1.30
N LYS A 25 7.01 0.36 -1.85
CA LYS A 25 8.10 1.12 -1.23
C LYS A 25 7.68 1.72 0.10
N ALA A 26 6.49 2.32 0.17
CA ALA A 26 5.93 2.87 1.40
C ALA A 26 5.73 1.78 2.46
N PHE A 27 5.15 0.65 2.06
CA PHE A 27 4.94 -0.50 2.95
C PHE A 27 6.27 -1.03 3.50
N LYS A 28 7.24 -1.36 2.63
CA LYS A 28 8.54 -1.90 3.03
C LYS A 28 9.31 -0.93 3.94
N GLY A 29 9.34 0.35 3.57
CA GLY A 29 10.04 1.37 4.35
C GLY A 29 9.41 1.61 5.72
N GLY A 30 8.07 1.75 5.76
CA GLY A 30 7.32 1.96 6.99
C GLY A 30 7.44 0.78 7.96
N SER A 31 7.22 -0.44 7.45
CA SER A 31 7.33 -1.66 8.27
C SER A 31 8.76 -1.90 8.76
N ALA A 32 9.78 -1.74 7.92
CA ALA A 32 11.18 -1.87 8.35
C ALA A 32 11.54 -0.85 9.44
N LYS A 33 11.09 0.40 9.29
CA LYS A 33 11.31 1.43 10.32
C LYS A 33 10.68 1.03 11.65
N GLN A 34 9.42 0.61 11.64
CA GLN A 34 8.72 0.21 12.87
C GLN A 34 9.34 -1.04 13.49
N TRP A 35 9.71 -2.02 12.68
CA TRP A 35 10.37 -3.24 13.14
C TRP A 35 11.67 -2.93 13.88
N PHE A 36 12.55 -2.12 13.30
CA PHE A 36 13.83 -1.80 13.92
C PHE A 36 13.73 -0.85 15.12
N ILE A 37 12.60 -0.16 15.30
CA ILE A 37 12.30 0.57 16.54
C ILE A 37 11.93 -0.42 17.65
N GLN A 38 11.13 -1.44 17.33
CA GLN A 38 10.63 -2.41 18.31
C GLN A 38 11.65 -3.51 18.64
N PHE A 39 12.46 -3.92 17.66
CA PHE A 39 13.41 -5.02 17.74
C PHE A 39 14.81 -4.59 17.27
N PRO A 40 15.45 -3.61 17.94
CA PRO A 40 16.73 -3.05 17.52
C PRO A 40 17.86 -4.10 17.44
N GLU A 41 17.80 -5.16 18.24
CA GLU A 41 18.74 -6.28 18.25
C GLU A 41 18.76 -7.04 16.92
N THR A 42 17.66 -7.04 16.18
CA THR A 42 17.56 -7.77 14.91
C THR A 42 18.34 -7.12 13.77
N LYS A 43 18.80 -5.86 13.91
CA LYS A 43 19.59 -5.16 12.87
C LYS A 43 20.85 -5.91 12.48
N GLN A 44 21.53 -6.54 13.44
CA GLN A 44 22.76 -7.29 13.18
C GLN A 44 22.50 -8.65 12.55
N LEU A 45 21.29 -9.20 12.75
CA LEU A 45 20.87 -10.50 12.24
C LEU A 45 20.29 -10.42 10.82
N LEU A 46 19.64 -9.30 10.49
CA LEU A 46 18.90 -9.11 9.25
C LEU A 46 19.70 -8.32 8.22
N TRP A 47 20.44 -9.04 7.38
CA TRP A 47 21.19 -8.53 6.20
C TRP A 47 21.89 -7.18 6.41
N ASN A 48 22.49 -6.94 7.58
CA ASN A 48 23.14 -5.67 7.94
C ASN A 48 22.18 -4.46 8.00
N GLY A 49 20.97 -4.66 8.54
CA GLY A 49 19.97 -3.61 8.77
C GLY A 49 18.88 -3.50 7.70
N TYR A 50 18.73 -4.50 6.83
CA TYR A 50 17.63 -4.56 5.86
C TYR A 50 16.62 -5.63 6.27
N LEU A 51 15.37 -5.24 6.50
CA LEU A 51 14.29 -6.20 6.79
C LEU A 51 13.77 -6.88 5.52
N TRP A 52 13.72 -6.14 4.41
CA TRP A 52 13.12 -6.60 3.16
C TRP A 52 14.17 -6.76 2.07
N SER A 53 14.01 -7.80 1.24
CA SER A 53 14.65 -7.86 -0.08
C SER A 53 14.30 -6.61 -0.90
N PRO A 54 15.20 -6.09 -1.76
CA PRO A 54 14.87 -4.98 -2.66
C PRO A 54 13.80 -5.37 -3.70
N ILE A 55 13.67 -6.66 -3.99
CA ILE A 55 12.77 -7.19 -5.02
C ILE A 55 11.37 -7.42 -4.43
N PHE A 56 10.34 -7.27 -5.26
CA PHE A 56 8.98 -7.68 -4.96
C PHE A 56 8.33 -8.28 -6.21
N PHE A 57 7.31 -9.10 -6.01
CA PHE A 57 6.47 -9.63 -7.07
C PHE A 57 5.07 -9.01 -6.96
N MET A 58 4.46 -8.71 -8.10
CA MET A 58 3.09 -8.22 -8.17
C MET A 58 2.40 -8.81 -9.39
N SER A 59 1.15 -9.22 -9.20
CA SER A 59 0.27 -9.65 -10.27
C SER A 59 -1.13 -9.08 -10.05
N THR A 60 -1.83 -8.79 -11.14
CA THR A 60 -3.23 -8.36 -11.08
C THR A 60 -4.13 -9.58 -10.93
N LEU A 61 -5.07 -9.53 -9.98
CA LEU A 61 -6.10 -10.56 -9.84
C LEU A 61 -7.29 -10.16 -10.72
N SER A 62 -7.54 -10.88 -11.81
CA SER A 62 -8.58 -10.53 -12.79
C SER A 62 -10.00 -11.00 -12.43
N HIS A 63 -10.24 -11.45 -11.20
CA HIS A 63 -11.56 -11.89 -10.76
C HIS A 63 -12.35 -10.73 -10.15
N VAL A 64 -12.61 -9.70 -10.96
CA VAL A 64 -13.38 -8.54 -10.52
C VAL A 64 -14.82 -8.74 -11.00
N SER A 65 -15.73 -9.11 -10.10
CA SER A 65 -17.17 -9.13 -10.43
C SER A 65 -17.62 -7.70 -10.77
N LYS A 66 -18.70 -7.57 -11.56
CA LYS A 66 -19.25 -6.26 -11.93
C LYS A 66 -19.55 -5.40 -10.69
N GLU A 67 -20.01 -5.99 -9.58
CA GLU A 67 -20.18 -5.29 -8.30
C GLU A 67 -18.91 -4.60 -7.81
N VAL A 68 -17.76 -5.28 -7.83
CA VAL A 68 -16.52 -4.72 -7.28
C VAL A 68 -16.01 -3.56 -8.13
N VAL A 69 -16.18 -3.63 -9.46
CA VAL A 69 -15.87 -2.52 -10.37
C VAL A 69 -16.79 -1.34 -10.11
N SER A 70 -18.10 -1.58 -9.94
CA SER A 70 -19.07 -0.53 -9.63
C SER A 70 -18.82 0.15 -8.29
N GLN A 71 -18.52 -0.62 -7.24
CA GLN A 71 -18.16 -0.08 -5.92
C GLN A 71 -16.87 0.75 -5.98
N TYR A 72 -15.88 0.28 -6.74
CA TYR A 72 -14.66 1.04 -6.96
C TYR A 72 -14.93 2.37 -7.64
N ILE A 73 -15.64 2.39 -8.78
CA ILE A 73 -16.00 3.63 -9.50
C ILE A 73 -16.78 4.58 -8.60
N ALA A 74 -17.76 4.08 -7.83
CA ALA A 74 -18.53 4.89 -6.89
C ALA A 74 -17.61 5.53 -5.83
N SER A 75 -16.71 4.74 -5.22
CA SER A 75 -15.75 5.25 -4.23
C SER A 75 -14.75 6.26 -4.81
N GLN A 76 -14.43 6.18 -6.11
CA GLN A 76 -13.60 7.17 -6.80
C GLN A 76 -14.35 8.48 -7.02
N LEU A 77 -15.62 8.41 -7.46
CA LEU A 77 -16.45 9.59 -7.67
C LEU A 77 -16.71 10.33 -6.36
N ASP A 78 -16.94 9.63 -5.25
CA ASP A 78 -17.11 10.27 -3.94
C ASP A 78 -15.84 11.00 -3.48
N GLN A 79 -14.66 10.41 -3.68
CA GLN A 79 -13.38 11.05 -3.35
C GLN A 79 -13.12 12.29 -4.22
N TYR A 80 -13.42 12.21 -5.52
CA TYR A 80 -13.29 13.34 -6.44
C TYR A 80 -14.28 14.46 -6.09
N ASN A 81 -15.55 14.13 -5.84
CA ASN A 81 -16.57 15.13 -5.50
C ASN A 81 -16.30 15.80 -4.14
N GLY A 82 -15.75 15.06 -3.17
CA GLY A 82 -15.33 15.62 -1.87
C GLY A 82 -14.11 16.54 -1.98
N THR A 83 -13.18 16.30 -2.91
CA THR A 83 -12.05 17.22 -3.17
C THR A 83 -12.49 18.50 -3.89
N VAL A 84 -13.49 18.42 -4.76
CA VAL A 84 -14.06 19.60 -5.45
C VAL A 84 -14.80 20.52 -4.48
N GLN A 85 -15.55 20.00 -3.49
CA GLN A 85 -16.25 20.82 -2.50
C GLN A 85 -15.31 21.50 -1.49
N GLY A 86 -14.15 20.91 -1.18
CA GLY A 86 -13.16 21.51 -0.28
C GLY A 86 -12.36 22.68 -0.89
N ALA A 87 -12.25 22.72 -2.22
CA ALA A 87 -11.49 23.76 -2.93
C ALA A 87 -12.27 25.08 -3.12
N ASP A 88 -13.60 25.07 -2.96
CA ASP A 88 -14.45 26.25 -3.18
C ASP A 88 -14.71 27.08 -1.91
N SER A 89 -14.33 26.57 -0.73
CA SER A 89 -14.53 27.27 0.56
C SER A 89 -13.39 28.20 0.98
N SER A 90 -12.34 28.38 0.18
CA SER A 90 -11.20 29.27 0.47
C SER A 90 -11.19 30.58 -0.34
N ARG A 91 -12.30 30.91 -1.00
CA ARG A 91 -12.52 32.21 -1.67
C ARG A 91 -13.74 32.92 -1.11
N HIS A 92 -13.75 33.23 0.17
CA HIS A 92 -14.58 34.32 0.72
C HIS A 92 -13.74 35.06 1.78
#